data_AF-A0A1Q9ANN2-F1
#
_entry.id   AF-A0A1Q9ANN2-F1
#
_cell.length_a   1.000
_cell.length_b   1.000
_cell.length_c   1.000
_cell.angle_alpha   90.00
_cell.angle_beta   90.00
_cell.angle_gamma   90.00
#
_symmetry.space_group_name_H-M   'P 1'
#
loop_
_entity.id
_entity.type
_entity.pdbx_description
1 polymer ?
#
loop_
_entity_poly.entity_id
_entity_poly.type
_entity_poly.pdbx_seq_one_letter_code
_entity_poly.pdbx_strand_id
1 'polypeptide(L)'
;MMREGETGLSEARFRALAQAYGGEIARWPGAVQAQARAMAERAELSAVLAEARAVDAALDRFALAPPAPALAARILRETGRGHALRLAIRRALIGAGLLGVGLAGGLAGAAAVMIAVPPPALTGEDGTTVFGMLAPDLAAADLNRPGASPRDPAPAMEREP
;
A
#
# COMPACT_ATOMS: atom_id res chain seq x y z
N MET A 1 24.92 -26.39 14.70
CA MET A 1 25.53 -25.58 15.77
C MET A 1 26.24 -24.40 15.12
N MET A 2 25.48 -23.37 14.72
CA MET A 2 26.06 -22.09 14.27
C MET A 2 26.21 -21.21 15.51
N ARG A 3 27.39 -20.62 15.70
CA ARG A 3 27.67 -19.85 16.91
C ARG A 3 26.99 -18.48 16.79
N GLU A 4 26.02 -18.23 17.66
CA GLU A 4 25.55 -16.87 17.93
C GLU A 4 26.68 -16.11 18.65
N GLY A 5 26.94 -14.89 18.20
CA GLY A 5 28.21 -14.19 18.39
C GLY A 5 29.03 -14.24 17.09
N GLU A 6 29.20 -13.15 16.36
CA GLU A 6 29.21 -11.74 16.79
C GLU A 6 28.09 -10.91 16.13
N THR A 7 27.57 -9.88 16.82
CA THR A 7 26.67 -8.86 16.25
C THR A 7 27.43 -7.85 15.37
N GLY A 8 28.47 -8.31 14.68
CA GLY A 8 29.38 -7.48 13.92
C GLY A 8 30.14 -8.24 12.84
N LEU A 9 30.60 -7.48 11.85
CA LEU A 9 31.44 -7.93 10.76
C LEU A 9 32.82 -8.34 11.30
N SER A 10 33.12 -9.65 11.28
CA SER A 10 34.46 -10.15 11.61
C SER A 10 35.44 -9.92 10.46
N GLU A 11 36.74 -9.91 10.75
CA GLU A 11 37.79 -9.69 9.73
C GLU A 11 37.79 -10.78 8.65
N ALA A 12 37.58 -12.05 9.03
CA ALA A 12 37.44 -13.14 8.08
C ALA A 12 36.23 -12.93 7.13
N ARG A 13 35.11 -12.41 7.67
CA ARG A 13 33.92 -12.09 6.88
C ARG A 13 34.15 -10.88 5.98
N PHE A 14 34.88 -9.87 6.44
CA PHE A 14 35.30 -8.71 5.63
C PHE A 14 36.15 -9.16 4.43
N ARG A 15 37.18 -10.00 4.66
CA ARG A 15 38.04 -10.54 3.59
C ARG A 15 37.24 -11.37 2.58
N ALA A 16 36.31 -12.21 3.05
CA ALA A 16 35.42 -12.98 2.17
C ALA A 16 34.47 -12.09 1.34
N LEU A 17 33.99 -10.97 1.89
CA LEU A 17 33.17 -10.00 1.14
C LEU A 17 33.98 -9.26 0.09
N ALA A 18 35.22 -8.85 0.39
CA ALA A 18 36.12 -8.22 -0.57
C ALA A 18 36.43 -9.13 -1.77
N GLN A 19 36.62 -10.43 -1.54
CA GLN A 19 36.80 -11.42 -2.61
C GLN A 19 35.52 -11.65 -3.44
N ALA A 20 34.34 -11.60 -2.82
CA ALA A 20 33.07 -11.90 -3.49
C ALA A 20 32.43 -10.71 -4.22
N TYR A 21 32.64 -9.49 -3.74
CA TYR A 21 31.99 -8.26 -4.25
C TYR A 21 32.98 -7.22 -4.82
N GLY A 22 34.28 -7.51 -4.77
CA GLY A 22 35.34 -6.58 -5.16
C GLY A 22 35.66 -5.55 -4.07
N GLY A 23 36.57 -4.64 -4.39
CA GLY A 23 37.12 -3.68 -3.41
C GLY A 23 36.22 -2.47 -3.13
N GLU A 24 35.06 -2.37 -3.79
CA GLU A 24 34.11 -1.29 -3.61
C GLU A 24 32.99 -1.65 -2.62
N ILE A 25 33.07 -1.11 -1.39
CA ILE A 25 32.12 -1.38 -0.30
C ILE A 25 30.67 -1.02 -0.70
N ALA A 26 30.46 -0.02 -1.57
CA ALA A 26 29.12 0.32 -2.05
C ALA A 26 28.40 -0.83 -2.78
N ARG A 27 29.15 -1.83 -3.32
CA ARG A 27 28.60 -3.03 -3.96
C ARG A 27 28.21 -4.14 -2.97
N TRP A 28 28.64 -4.04 -1.70
CA TRP A 28 28.42 -5.08 -0.68
C TRP A 28 26.98 -5.04 -0.12
N PRO A 29 26.49 -6.11 0.54
CA PRO A 29 25.16 -6.10 1.15
C PRO A 29 24.97 -4.94 2.14
N GLY A 30 23.87 -4.20 2.02
CA GLY A 30 23.64 -2.95 2.77
C GLY A 30 23.85 -3.05 4.29
N ALA A 31 23.42 -4.17 4.89
CA ALA A 31 23.52 -4.43 6.33
C ALA A 31 24.97 -4.42 6.89
N VAL A 32 25.99 -4.65 6.05
CA VAL A 32 27.40 -4.68 6.47
C VAL A 32 28.22 -3.48 5.99
N GLN A 33 27.68 -2.62 5.10
CA GLN A 33 28.45 -1.53 4.50
C GLN A 33 28.97 -0.51 5.52
N ALA A 34 28.13 -0.11 6.48
CA ALA A 34 28.52 0.88 7.50
C ALA A 34 29.69 0.39 8.35
N GLN A 35 29.63 -0.88 8.77
CA GLN A 35 30.68 -1.51 9.56
C GLN A 35 31.93 -1.81 8.74
N ALA A 36 31.79 -2.20 7.46
CA ALA A 36 32.91 -2.37 6.55
C ALA A 36 33.69 -1.06 6.36
N ARG A 37 33.00 0.10 6.24
CA ARG A 37 33.67 1.41 6.20
C ARG A 37 34.48 1.67 7.46
N ALA A 38 33.89 1.48 8.65
CA ALA A 38 34.60 1.65 9.92
C ALA A 38 35.80 0.70 10.08
N MET A 39 35.70 -0.54 9.58
CA MET A 39 36.83 -1.49 9.59
C MET A 39 37.93 -1.11 8.58
N ALA A 40 37.57 -0.49 7.46
CA ALA A 40 38.53 -0.07 6.43
C ALA A 40 39.46 1.08 6.87
N GLU A 41 39.21 1.73 8.00
CA GLU A 41 40.16 2.65 8.65
C GLU A 41 41.44 1.93 9.15
N ARG A 42 41.37 0.59 9.38
CA ARG A 42 42.56 -0.22 9.67
C ARG A 42 43.38 -0.42 8.40
N ALA A 43 44.67 -0.07 8.44
CA ALA A 43 45.61 -0.20 7.31
C ALA A 43 45.66 -1.62 6.71
N GLU A 44 45.52 -2.66 7.54
CA GLU A 44 45.52 -4.06 7.09
C GLU A 44 44.30 -4.40 6.22
N LEU A 45 43.17 -3.72 6.47
CA LEU A 45 41.88 -3.96 5.80
C LEU A 45 41.67 -3.02 4.62
N SER A 46 42.20 -1.80 4.68
CA SER A 46 42.30 -0.93 3.50
C SER A 46 43.20 -1.54 2.42
N ALA A 47 44.29 -2.22 2.80
CA ALA A 47 45.15 -2.96 1.88
C ALA A 47 44.40 -4.09 1.15
N VAL A 48 43.56 -4.86 1.86
CA VAL A 48 42.70 -5.90 1.25
C VAL A 48 41.74 -5.31 0.22
N LEU A 49 41.14 -4.15 0.51
CA LEU A 49 40.29 -3.46 -0.47
C LEU A 49 41.09 -2.89 -1.63
N ALA A 50 42.31 -2.40 -1.41
CA ALA A 50 43.18 -1.89 -2.46
C ALA A 50 43.61 -3.00 -3.44
N GLU A 51 43.95 -4.18 -2.94
CA GLU A 51 44.23 -5.37 -3.74
C GLU A 51 43.02 -5.77 -4.60
N ALA A 52 41.83 -5.86 -3.99
CA ALA A 52 40.60 -6.16 -4.72
C ALA A 52 40.27 -5.10 -5.79
N ARG A 53 40.41 -3.79 -5.48
CA ARG A 53 40.24 -2.70 -6.46
C ARG A 53 41.26 -2.77 -7.60
N ALA A 54 42.48 -3.26 -7.36
CA ALA A 54 43.49 -3.41 -8.42
C ALA A 54 43.08 -4.48 -9.44
N VAL A 55 42.46 -5.58 -8.97
CA VAL A 55 41.85 -6.60 -9.83
C VAL A 55 40.64 -6.03 -10.57
N ASP A 56 39.71 -5.37 -9.88
CA ASP A 56 38.55 -4.70 -10.49
C ASP A 56 38.98 -3.76 -11.63
N ALA A 57 39.97 -2.89 -11.37
CA ALA A 57 40.49 -1.95 -12.36
C ALA A 57 41.24 -2.63 -13.53
N ALA A 58 41.82 -3.82 -13.32
CA ALA A 58 42.41 -4.61 -14.41
C ALA A 58 41.34 -5.23 -15.31
N LEU A 59 40.22 -5.68 -14.73
CA LEU A 59 39.06 -6.20 -15.45
C LEU A 59 38.30 -5.10 -16.22
N ASP A 60 38.11 -3.92 -15.61
CA ASP A 60 37.45 -2.77 -16.27
C ASP A 60 38.21 -2.26 -17.50
N ARG A 61 39.54 -2.46 -17.57
CA ARG A 61 40.37 -2.15 -18.75
C ARG A 61 40.32 -3.23 -19.84
N PHE A 62 39.74 -4.40 -19.58
CA PHE A 62 39.74 -5.52 -20.52
C PHE A 62 38.66 -5.36 -21.60
N ALA A 63 39.00 -4.63 -22.65
CA ALA A 63 38.13 -4.48 -23.82
C ALA A 63 38.10 -5.78 -24.66
N LEU A 64 36.96 -6.46 -24.68
CA LEU A 64 36.70 -7.55 -25.60
C LEU A 64 36.49 -7.00 -27.02
N ALA A 65 37.06 -7.68 -28.03
CA ALA A 65 36.73 -7.42 -29.42
C ALA A 65 35.23 -7.68 -29.67
N PRO A 66 34.55 -6.87 -30.51
CA PRO A 66 33.13 -7.07 -30.78
C PRO A 66 32.87 -8.46 -31.37
N PRO A 67 31.85 -9.19 -30.89
CA PRO A 67 31.60 -10.56 -31.33
C PRO A 67 31.24 -10.61 -32.81
N ALA A 68 31.71 -11.64 -33.51
CA ALA A 68 31.40 -11.82 -34.93
C ALA A 68 29.88 -11.78 -35.18
N PRO A 69 29.38 -11.04 -36.19
CA PRO A 69 27.94 -10.82 -36.38
C PRO A 69 27.17 -12.13 -36.61
N ALA A 70 27.80 -13.13 -37.22
CA ALA A 70 27.25 -14.47 -37.38
C ALA A 70 27.00 -15.20 -36.04
N LEU A 71 27.85 -15.00 -35.03
CA LEU A 71 27.66 -15.58 -33.69
C LEU A 71 26.50 -14.88 -32.96
N ALA A 72 26.44 -13.54 -33.03
CA ALA A 72 25.33 -12.78 -32.47
C ALA A 72 23.98 -13.20 -33.09
N ALA A 73 23.92 -13.32 -34.42
CA ALA A 73 22.73 -13.80 -35.13
C ALA A 73 22.35 -15.24 -34.75
N ARG A 74 23.31 -16.13 -34.53
CA ARG A 74 23.06 -17.51 -34.08
C ARG A 74 22.48 -17.55 -32.66
N ILE A 75 23.08 -16.83 -31.72
CA ILE A 75 22.58 -16.71 -30.34
C ILE A 75 21.14 -16.16 -30.33
N LEU A 76 20.84 -15.15 -31.14
CA LEU A 76 19.48 -14.57 -31.24
C LEU A 76 18.45 -15.58 -31.78
N ARG A 77 18.85 -16.45 -32.73
CA ARG A 77 18.01 -17.52 -33.28
C ARG A 77 17.77 -18.66 -32.29
N GLU A 78 18.77 -19.03 -31.48
CA GLU A 78 18.59 -20.02 -30.41
C GLU A 78 17.72 -19.48 -29.26
N THR A 79 18.00 -18.25 -28.78
CA THR A 79 17.39 -17.68 -27.56
C THR A 79 16.01 -17.03 -27.78
N GLY A 80 15.69 -16.63 -29.02
CA GLY A 80 14.50 -15.81 -29.32
C GLY A 80 13.16 -16.41 -28.89
N ARG A 81 13.03 -17.75 -28.84
CA ARG A 81 11.78 -18.45 -28.48
C ARG A 81 11.32 -18.14 -27.05
N GLY A 82 12.26 -18.10 -26.09
CA GLY A 82 11.94 -17.82 -24.68
C GLY A 82 11.61 -16.34 -24.42
N HIS A 83 12.33 -15.43 -25.09
CA HIS A 83 12.09 -13.99 -24.92
C HIS A 83 10.79 -13.51 -25.57
N ALA A 84 10.43 -14.02 -26.75
CA ALA A 84 9.17 -13.69 -27.42
C ALA A 84 7.95 -14.05 -26.54
N LEU A 85 7.94 -15.26 -25.97
CA LEU A 85 6.87 -15.70 -25.07
C LEU A 85 6.78 -14.86 -23.79
N ARG A 86 7.91 -14.55 -23.15
CA ARG A 86 7.95 -13.67 -21.96
C ARG A 86 7.43 -12.26 -22.24
N LEU A 87 7.73 -11.70 -23.41
CA LEU A 87 7.25 -10.37 -23.81
C LEU A 87 5.74 -10.38 -24.13
N ALA A 88 5.25 -11.45 -24.76
CA ALA A 88 3.81 -11.65 -25.00
C ALA A 88 3.03 -11.76 -23.68
N ILE A 89 3.50 -12.58 -22.74
CA ILE A 89 2.88 -12.73 -21.41
C ILE A 89 2.88 -11.39 -20.64
N ARG A 90 3.99 -10.65 -20.64
CA ARG A 90 4.03 -9.32 -19.99
C ARG A 90 3.03 -8.33 -20.61
N ARG A 91 2.89 -8.32 -21.94
CA ARG A 91 1.90 -7.47 -22.63
C ARG A 91 0.46 -7.86 -22.27
N ALA A 92 0.16 -9.16 -22.22
CA ALA A 92 -1.14 -9.66 -21.81
C ALA A 92 -1.49 -9.27 -20.36
N LEU A 93 -0.54 -9.42 -19.43
CA LEU A 93 -0.72 -9.05 -18.02
C LEU A 93 -0.90 -7.53 -17.81
N ILE A 94 -0.20 -6.69 -18.57
CA ILE A 94 -0.39 -5.23 -18.52
C ILE A 94 -1.79 -4.85 -19.04
N GLY A 95 -2.25 -5.46 -20.14
CA GLY A 95 -3.61 -5.25 -20.66
C GLY A 95 -4.70 -5.71 -19.68
N ALA A 96 -4.53 -6.87 -19.05
CA ALA A 96 -5.46 -7.38 -18.03
C ALA A 96 -5.46 -6.52 -16.75
N GLY A 97 -4.30 -6.01 -16.33
CA GLY A 97 -4.19 -5.11 -15.17
C GLY A 97 -4.95 -3.80 -15.35
N LEU A 98 -4.95 -3.22 -16.56
CA LEU A 98 -5.70 -2.01 -16.86
C LEU A 98 -7.22 -2.21 -16.71
N LEU A 99 -7.74 -3.37 -17.14
CA LEU A 99 -9.15 -3.73 -16.98
C LEU A 99 -9.54 -3.89 -15.50
N GLY A 100 -8.67 -4.47 -14.68
CA GLY A 100 -8.88 -4.60 -13.24
C GLY A 100 -8.91 -3.25 -12.50
N VAL A 101 -7.97 -2.35 -12.81
CA VAL A 101 -7.91 -1.00 -12.22
C VAL A 101 -9.12 -0.16 -12.60
N GLY A 102 -9.58 -0.25 -13.86
CA GLY A 102 -10.80 0.44 -14.31
C GLY A 102 -12.05 0.03 -13.54
N LEU A 103 -12.22 -1.27 -13.26
CA LEU A 103 -13.40 -1.80 -12.57
C LEU A 103 -13.40 -1.46 -11.07
N ALA A 104 -12.23 -1.52 -10.41
CA ALA A 104 -12.07 -1.09 -9.02
C ALA A 104 -12.26 0.43 -8.85
N GLY A 105 -11.71 1.24 -9.77
CA GLY A 105 -11.89 2.69 -9.78
C GLY A 105 -13.33 3.11 -10.02
N GLY A 106 -14.06 2.42 -10.91
CA GLY A 106 -15.47 2.67 -11.17
C GLY A 106 -16.36 2.41 -9.95
N LEU A 107 -16.17 1.28 -9.25
CA LEU A 107 -16.92 0.97 -8.03
C LEU A 107 -16.61 1.94 -6.88
N ALA A 108 -15.33 2.30 -6.69
CA ALA A 108 -14.93 3.26 -5.66
C ALA A 108 -15.49 4.68 -5.95
N GLY A 109 -15.47 5.11 -7.22
CA GLY A 109 -16.04 6.39 -7.64
C GLY A 109 -17.56 6.47 -7.43
N ALA A 110 -18.30 5.41 -7.80
CA ALA A 110 -19.73 5.34 -7.59
C ALA A 110 -20.11 5.38 -6.08
N ALA A 111 -19.38 4.65 -5.24
CA ALA A 111 -19.58 4.67 -3.80
C ALA A 111 -19.27 6.05 -3.17
N ALA A 112 -18.23 6.73 -3.65
CA ALA A 112 -17.89 8.07 -3.18
C ALA A 112 -18.99 9.10 -3.51
N VAL A 113 -19.59 9.04 -4.71
CA VAL A 113 -20.71 9.92 -5.10
C VAL A 113 -21.93 9.69 -4.19
N MET A 114 -22.27 8.44 -3.89
CA MET A 114 -23.42 8.09 -3.02
C MET A 114 -23.26 8.58 -1.57
N ILE A 115 -22.03 8.80 -1.10
CA ILE A 115 -21.75 9.30 0.26
C ILE A 115 -21.61 10.82 0.28
N ALA A 116 -21.00 11.41 -0.75
CA ALA A 116 -20.66 12.83 -0.78
C ALA A 116 -21.75 13.75 -1.34
N VAL A 117 -22.68 13.23 -2.15
CA VAL A 117 -23.77 14.01 -2.72
C VAL A 117 -25.00 13.89 -1.82
N PRO A 118 -25.44 14.95 -1.13
CA PRO A 118 -26.72 14.93 -0.42
C PRO A 118 -27.86 14.72 -1.44
N PRO A 119 -28.92 13.96 -1.09
CA PRO A 119 -30.07 13.81 -1.97
C PRO A 119 -30.64 15.19 -2.30
N PRO A 120 -31.16 15.40 -3.53
CA PRO A 120 -31.77 16.67 -3.87
C PRO A 120 -32.87 16.97 -2.86
N ALA A 121 -32.73 18.09 -2.16
CA ALA A 121 -33.78 18.56 -1.27
C ALA A 121 -35.00 18.87 -2.13
N LEU A 122 -35.99 17.97 -2.09
CA LEU A 122 -37.32 18.24 -2.60
C LEU A 122 -37.96 19.26 -1.64
N THR A 123 -37.56 20.52 -1.79
CA THR A 123 -38.19 21.67 -1.15
C THR A 123 -39.62 21.72 -1.66
N GLY A 124 -40.53 21.16 -0.87
CA GLY A 124 -41.92 21.09 -1.24
C GLY A 124 -42.54 22.49 -1.27
N GLU A 125 -43.39 22.72 -2.26
CA GLU A 125 -44.43 23.73 -2.13
C GLU A 125 -45.66 23.04 -1.50
N ASP A 126 -46.12 23.64 -0.41
CA ASP A 126 -47.42 23.44 0.26
C ASP A 126 -47.89 22.00 0.49
N GLY A 127 -47.52 21.47 1.67
CA GLY A 127 -48.29 20.46 2.42
C GLY A 127 -48.39 19.05 1.84
N THR A 128 -47.94 18.82 0.61
CA THR A 128 -48.15 17.56 -0.10
C THR A 128 -47.05 16.55 0.22
N THR A 129 -47.14 15.88 1.38
CA THR A 129 -46.25 14.74 1.67
C THR A 129 -46.64 13.51 0.86
N VAL A 130 -45.66 12.72 0.43
CA VAL A 130 -45.83 11.64 -0.56
C VAL A 130 -46.65 10.43 -0.07
N PHE A 131 -47.14 10.46 1.17
CA PHE A 131 -48.00 9.46 1.80
C PHE A 131 -49.47 9.89 1.94
N GLY A 132 -49.87 11.01 1.34
CA GLY A 132 -51.27 11.42 1.22
C GLY A 132 -51.77 12.33 2.34
N MET A 133 -52.87 13.03 2.04
CA MET A 133 -53.43 14.07 2.87
C MET A 133 -54.30 13.48 4.00
N LEU A 134 -53.83 13.60 5.25
CA LEU A 134 -54.66 13.41 6.44
C LEU A 134 -55.50 14.68 6.67
N ALA A 135 -56.61 14.81 5.94
CA ALA A 135 -57.64 15.79 6.26
C ALA A 135 -58.28 15.41 7.62
N PRO A 136 -58.38 16.34 8.59
CA PRO A 136 -58.99 16.04 9.88
C PRO A 136 -60.52 16.01 9.74
N ASP A 137 -61.07 14.83 9.47
CA ASP A 137 -62.51 14.58 9.55
C ASP A 137 -62.97 14.50 11.02
N LEU A 138 -63.00 15.67 11.67
CA LEU A 138 -63.60 15.90 12.98
C LEU A 138 -64.85 16.77 12.82
N ALA A 139 -65.75 16.35 11.92
CA ALA A 139 -66.98 17.09 11.63
C ALA A 139 -68.25 16.21 11.42
N ALA A 140 -68.23 14.92 11.76
CA ALA A 140 -69.38 14.02 11.49
C ALA A 140 -69.60 12.82 12.45
N ALA A 141 -69.34 12.95 13.77
CA ALA A 141 -69.87 12.06 14.84
C ALA A 141 -69.46 12.63 16.23
N ASP A 142 -70.18 13.56 16.84
CA ASP A 142 -71.50 13.43 17.49
C ASP A 142 -71.46 12.77 18.89
N LEU A 143 -72.08 13.46 19.86
CA LEU A 143 -72.47 13.07 21.23
C LEU A 143 -71.42 12.77 22.35
N ASN A 144 -71.46 13.67 23.34
CA ASN A 144 -71.81 13.36 24.74
C ASN A 144 -70.82 12.56 25.63
N ARG A 145 -70.14 13.29 26.55
CA ARG A 145 -70.44 13.24 28.01
C ARG A 145 -69.56 14.21 28.84
N PRO A 146 -70.12 15.23 29.50
CA PRO A 146 -69.44 15.94 30.59
C PRO A 146 -69.69 15.25 31.94
N GLY A 147 -68.69 15.20 32.82
CA GLY A 147 -68.91 15.01 34.27
C GLY A 147 -68.02 13.99 34.99
N ALA A 148 -67.52 14.44 36.15
CA ALA A 148 -67.09 13.68 37.33
C ALA A 148 -65.91 12.68 37.23
N SER A 149 -64.76 13.14 37.74
CA SER A 149 -63.85 12.27 38.52
C SER A 149 -63.90 12.74 39.99
N PRO A 150 -64.43 11.91 40.92
CA PRO A 150 -64.37 12.22 42.35
C PRO A 150 -63.79 11.06 43.19
N ARG A 151 -62.65 11.31 43.86
CA ARG A 151 -62.50 11.24 45.34
C ARG A 151 -61.04 11.37 45.78
N ASP A 152 -60.79 12.47 46.48
CA ASP A 152 -59.82 12.61 47.58
C ASP A 152 -60.34 11.79 48.81
N PRO A 153 -59.52 11.42 49.83
CA PRO A 153 -59.26 12.36 50.93
C PRO A 153 -57.89 12.25 51.67
N ALA A 154 -57.23 13.41 51.82
CA ALA A 154 -56.68 13.94 53.11
C ALA A 154 -55.47 13.20 53.77
N PRO A 155 -54.88 13.71 54.90
CA PRO A 155 -55.12 14.98 55.60
C PRO A 155 -53.90 15.86 55.96
N ALA A 156 -54.18 17.17 55.97
CA ALA A 156 -53.77 18.21 56.95
C ALA A 156 -52.41 18.17 57.69
N MET A 157 -51.63 19.23 57.43
CA MET A 157 -51.01 20.07 58.47
C MET A 157 -51.00 21.54 58.00
N GLU A 158 -51.06 22.55 58.86
CA GLU A 158 -52.01 22.76 59.97
C GLU A 158 -52.11 24.28 60.29
N ARG A 159 -52.66 24.61 61.48
CA ARG A 159 -52.60 25.81 62.34
C ARG A 159 -51.47 26.83 62.08
N GLU A 160 -51.60 28.13 62.39
CA GLU A 160 -52.42 28.93 63.33
C GLU A 160 -52.39 30.42 62.84
N PRO A 161 -52.97 31.45 63.52
CA PRO A 161 -53.97 31.47 64.58
C PRO A 161 -55.27 32.25 64.27
#